data_AF-A0A3B9X3X2-F1
#
_entry.id   AF-A0A3B9X3X2-F1
#
_cell.length_a   1.000
_cell.length_b   1.000
_cell.length_c   1.000
_cell.angle_alpha   90.00
_cell.angle_beta   90.00
_cell.angle_gamma   90.00
#
_symmetry.space_group_name_H-M   'P 1'
#
loop_
_entity.id
_entity.type
_entity.pdbx_description
1 polymer ?
#
loop_
_entity_poly.entity_id
_entity_poly.type
_entity_poly.pdbx_seq_one_letter_code
_entity_poly.pdbx_strand_id
1 'polypeptide(L)'
;DCSASAISNLVMKPVFEDKLITPQTVRSYQPVFSAAFIAHVEATYPEEEKNKLCRVVPLPNTDLDWLRLTAAFMMNQTTWSRKEELRTWLYNNRLDGFSRLVQSVKKDDHEKLAILDKMRSHSQAAMAKLQLYLAEQA
;
A
#
# COMPACT_ATOMS: atom_id res chain seq x y z
N ASP A 1 -22.41 2.90 -13.44
CA ASP A 1 -21.16 2.27 -12.97
C ASP A 1 -19.98 3.02 -13.60
N CYS A 2 -18.77 2.90 -13.05
CA CYS A 2 -17.55 3.38 -13.72
C CYS A 2 -16.78 2.16 -14.23
N SER A 3 -17.40 1.39 -15.12
CA SER A 3 -16.82 0.18 -15.73
C SER A 3 -15.81 0.47 -16.85
N ALA A 4 -15.52 1.75 -17.12
CA ALA A 4 -14.52 2.13 -18.11
C ALA A 4 -13.12 1.73 -17.61
N SER A 5 -12.56 0.66 -18.16
CA SER A 5 -11.18 0.30 -17.91
C SER A 5 -10.24 1.17 -18.75
N ALA A 6 -9.63 2.17 -18.13
CA ALA A 6 -8.56 2.96 -18.74
C ALA A 6 -7.23 2.17 -18.83
N ILE A 7 -7.14 1.00 -18.20
CA ILE A 7 -5.92 0.19 -18.10
C ILE A 7 -6.19 -1.18 -18.72
N SER A 8 -5.71 -1.38 -19.95
CA SER A 8 -5.94 -2.59 -20.73
C SER A 8 -4.91 -3.70 -20.51
N ASN A 9 -3.73 -3.37 -19.96
CA ASN A 9 -2.68 -4.33 -19.66
C ASN A 9 -2.56 -4.51 -18.14
N LEU A 10 -2.97 -5.69 -17.66
CA LEU A 10 -3.01 -6.04 -16.24
C LEU A 10 -1.82 -6.92 -15.80
N VAL A 11 -0.89 -7.21 -16.71
CA VAL A 11 0.28 -8.04 -16.39
C VAL A 11 1.19 -7.25 -15.44
N MET A 12 1.31 -7.74 -14.21
CA MET A 12 2.22 -7.15 -13.23
C MET A 12 3.67 -7.35 -13.67
N LYS A 13 4.46 -6.28 -13.59
CA LYS A 13 5.90 -6.28 -13.86
C LYS A 13 6.65 -5.66 -12.67
N PRO A 14 7.98 -5.81 -12.57
CA PRO A 14 8.77 -4.95 -11.70
C PRO A 14 8.46 -3.48 -11.98
N VAL A 15 8.40 -2.65 -10.93
CA VAL A 15 8.23 -1.19 -11.11
C VAL A 15 9.52 -0.60 -11.65
N PHE A 16 10.67 -1.10 -11.20
CA PHE A 16 12.00 -0.68 -11.63
C PHE A 16 12.70 -1.84 -12.35
N GLU A 17 13.22 -1.57 -13.55
CA GLU A 17 14.00 -2.51 -14.35
C GLU A 17 15.07 -1.72 -15.13
N ASP A 18 16.32 -1.76 -14.65
CA ASP A 18 17.46 -1.01 -15.20
C ASP A 18 17.18 0.49 -15.41
N LYS A 19 16.88 0.88 -16.67
CA LYS A 19 16.59 2.27 -17.08
C LYS A 19 15.11 2.50 -17.36
N LEU A 20 14.26 1.55 -17.00
CA LEU A 20 12.82 1.57 -17.22
C LEU A 20 12.10 1.62 -15.86
N ILE A 21 11.25 2.63 -15.71
CA ILE A 21 10.25 2.68 -14.65
C ILE A 21 8.90 2.35 -15.29
N THR A 22 8.22 1.33 -14.78
CA THR A 22 6.87 0.94 -15.18
C THR A 22 5.88 1.34 -14.08
N PRO A 23 5.21 2.50 -14.19
CA PRO A 23 4.29 2.97 -13.17
C PRO A 23 3.11 1.99 -13.00
N GLN A 24 2.97 1.47 -11.79
CA GLN A 24 1.88 0.58 -11.38
C GLN A 24 1.35 1.03 -10.02
N THR A 25 0.16 0.58 -9.65
CA THR A 25 -0.37 0.86 -8.31
C THR A 25 0.45 0.14 -7.26
N VAL A 26 1.00 0.88 -6.29
CA VAL A 26 1.67 0.32 -5.09
C VAL A 26 0.80 0.51 -3.84
N ARG A 27 -0.37 1.13 -4.02
CA ARG A 27 -1.45 1.31 -3.06
C ARG A 27 -2.79 1.13 -3.75
N SER A 28 -3.75 0.53 -3.06
CA SER A 28 -5.08 0.22 -3.59
C SER A 28 -5.76 1.46 -4.14
N TYR A 29 -6.17 1.40 -5.42
CA TYR A 29 -7.02 2.40 -6.10
C TYR A 29 -6.44 3.82 -6.21
N GLN A 30 -5.15 4.01 -5.98
CA GLN A 30 -4.54 5.35 -5.93
C GLN A 30 -3.35 5.46 -6.89
N PRO A 31 -3.60 5.61 -8.20
CA PRO A 31 -2.52 5.74 -9.20
C PRO A 31 -1.67 7.00 -8.98
N VAL A 32 -2.27 8.13 -8.60
CA VAL A 32 -1.54 9.39 -8.37
C VAL A 32 -0.62 9.30 -7.14
N PHE A 33 -1.11 8.73 -6.03
CA PHE A 33 -0.26 8.45 -4.88
C PHE A 33 0.86 7.47 -5.25
N SER A 34 0.52 6.41 -5.99
CA SER A 34 1.50 5.39 -6.39
C SER A 34 2.61 5.98 -7.25
N ALA A 35 2.27 6.81 -8.24
CA ALA A 35 3.26 7.50 -9.06
C ALA A 35 4.17 8.43 -8.24
N ALA A 36 3.59 9.19 -7.30
CA ALA A 36 4.37 10.06 -6.41
C ALA A 36 5.28 9.25 -5.47
N PHE A 37 4.81 8.12 -4.95
CA PHE A 37 5.58 7.23 -4.09
C PHE A 37 6.72 6.57 -4.86
N ILE A 38 6.47 6.07 -6.08
CA ILE A 38 7.49 5.51 -6.97
C ILE A 38 8.56 6.55 -7.29
N ALA A 39 8.18 7.78 -7.62
CA ALA A 39 9.13 8.86 -7.89
C ALA A 39 9.96 9.23 -6.64
N HIS A 40 9.35 9.22 -5.45
CA HIS A 40 10.08 9.40 -4.20
C HIS A 40 11.09 8.27 -3.97
N VAL A 41 10.67 7.02 -4.14
CA VAL A 41 11.54 5.86 -3.98
C VAL A 41 12.72 5.90 -4.95
N GLU A 42 12.47 6.24 -6.22
CA GLU A 42 13.52 6.41 -7.23
C GLU A 42 14.59 7.42 -6.80
N ALA A 43 14.17 8.54 -6.23
CA ALA A 43 15.05 9.65 -5.88
C ALA A 43 15.84 9.44 -4.59
N THR A 44 15.39 8.54 -3.69
CA THR A 44 15.92 8.48 -2.32
C THR A 44 16.38 7.10 -1.85
N TYR A 45 16.15 6.03 -2.63
CA TYR A 45 16.51 4.66 -2.24
C TYR A 45 17.48 4.00 -3.23
N PRO A 46 18.36 3.11 -2.73
CA PRO A 46 19.24 2.33 -3.59
C PRO A 46 18.43 1.27 -4.37
N GLU A 47 18.96 0.86 -5.52
CA GLU A 47 18.28 0.02 -6.51
C GLU A 47 17.72 -1.27 -5.90
N GLU A 48 18.48 -1.94 -5.04
CA GLU A 48 18.11 -3.19 -4.37
C GLU A 48 16.89 -3.08 -3.45
N GLU A 49 16.52 -1.87 -3.02
CA GLU A 49 15.36 -1.63 -2.16
C GLU A 49 14.11 -1.23 -2.93
N LYS A 50 14.25 -0.67 -4.14
CA LYS A 50 13.14 0.02 -4.83
C LYS A 50 11.94 -0.88 -5.08
N ASN A 51 12.15 -2.06 -5.68
CA ASN A 51 11.07 -3.01 -5.95
C ASN A 51 10.51 -3.67 -4.66
N LYS A 52 11.28 -3.71 -3.57
CA LYS A 52 10.78 -4.18 -2.27
C LYS A 52 9.84 -3.14 -1.64
N LEU A 53 10.11 -1.86 -1.84
CA LEU A 53 9.25 -0.76 -1.39
C LEU A 53 8.05 -0.54 -2.29
N CYS A 54 8.21 -0.79 -3.60
CA CYS A 54 7.20 -0.56 -4.63
C CYS A 54 6.59 -1.87 -5.15
N ARG A 55 6.30 -2.85 -4.26
CA ARG A 55 5.59 -4.05 -4.71
C ARG A 55 4.22 -3.65 -5.26
N VAL A 56 3.86 -4.25 -6.39
CA VAL A 56 2.62 -3.94 -7.09
C VAL A 56 1.43 -4.42 -6.26
N VAL A 57 0.47 -3.52 -6.08
CA VAL A 57 -0.88 -3.80 -5.61
C VAL A 57 -1.76 -3.94 -6.85
N PRO A 58 -2.29 -5.14 -7.17
CA PRO A 58 -3.06 -5.36 -8.38
C PRO A 58 -4.37 -4.57 -8.39
N LEU A 59 -4.84 -4.24 -9.60
CA LEU A 59 -6.17 -3.67 -9.81
C LEU A 59 -7.23 -4.77 -9.67
N PRO A 60 -8.36 -4.52 -8.99
CA PRO A 60 -9.43 -5.50 -8.95
C PRO A 60 -10.26 -5.47 -10.23
N ASN A 61 -10.59 -6.65 -10.72
CA ASN A 61 -11.59 -6.84 -11.78
C ASN A 61 -12.71 -7.80 -11.34
N THR A 62 -12.51 -8.48 -10.20
CA THR A 62 -13.45 -9.40 -9.56
C THR A 62 -13.57 -9.08 -8.07
N ASP A 63 -14.62 -9.58 -7.43
CA ASP A 63 -14.79 -9.53 -5.98
C ASP A 63 -13.61 -10.19 -5.24
N LEU A 64 -13.07 -11.27 -5.79
CA LEU A 64 -11.94 -12.00 -5.22
C LEU A 64 -10.62 -11.22 -5.24
N ASP A 65 -10.48 -10.27 -6.16
CA ASP A 65 -9.26 -9.45 -6.23
C ASP A 65 -9.12 -8.55 -5.01
N TRP A 66 -10.22 -8.27 -4.29
CA TRP A 66 -10.16 -7.59 -3.00
C TRP A 66 -9.20 -8.28 -2.03
N LEU A 67 -9.16 -9.62 -2.03
CA LEU A 67 -8.23 -10.37 -1.17
C LEU A 67 -6.77 -10.13 -1.57
N ARG A 68 -6.49 -10.22 -2.88
CA ARG A 68 -5.14 -10.07 -3.45
C ARG A 68 -4.58 -8.67 -3.23
N LEU A 69 -5.37 -7.65 -3.58
CA LEU A 69 -4.95 -6.26 -3.43
C LEU A 69 -4.83 -5.87 -1.95
N THR A 70 -5.70 -6.37 -1.08
CA THR A 70 -5.63 -6.07 0.36
C THR A 70 -4.38 -6.68 0.97
N ALA A 71 -4.07 -7.95 0.65
CA ALA A 71 -2.84 -8.59 1.11
C ALA A 71 -1.59 -7.84 0.64
N ALA A 72 -1.49 -7.52 -0.66
CA ALA A 72 -0.36 -6.78 -1.22
C ALA A 72 -0.22 -5.39 -0.56
N PHE A 73 -1.32 -4.67 -0.38
CA PHE A 73 -1.33 -3.37 0.29
C PHE A 73 -0.87 -3.47 1.76
N MET A 74 -1.35 -4.45 2.51
CA MET A 74 -0.94 -4.65 3.91
C MET A 74 0.56 -4.99 4.04
N MET A 75 1.10 -5.76 3.09
CA MET A 75 2.54 -6.05 3.05
C MET A 75 3.35 -4.77 2.81
N ASN A 76 2.93 -3.93 1.86
CA ASN A 76 3.57 -2.63 1.60
C ASN A 76 3.53 -1.73 2.83
N GLN A 77 2.36 -1.57 3.45
CA GLN A 77 2.22 -0.78 4.68
C GLN A 77 3.14 -1.28 5.79
N THR A 78 3.27 -2.60 5.94
CA THR A 78 4.18 -3.21 6.91
C THR A 78 5.63 -2.86 6.61
N THR A 79 6.05 -2.96 5.35
CA THR A 79 7.40 -2.56 4.93
C THR A 79 7.65 -1.07 5.19
N TRP A 80 6.72 -0.20 4.81
CA TRP A 80 6.88 1.25 4.96
C TRP A 80 6.91 1.68 6.43
N SER A 81 6.09 1.06 7.29
CA SER A 81 6.03 1.38 8.73
C SER A 81 7.31 1.09 9.51
N ARG A 82 8.25 0.32 8.93
CA ARG A 82 9.56 -0.01 9.53
C ARG A 82 10.65 1.01 9.18
N LYS A 83 10.35 2.00 8.33
CA LYS A 83 11.29 3.02 7.86
C LYS A 83 10.83 4.39 8.34
N GLU A 84 11.65 5.03 9.17
CA GLU A 84 11.32 6.33 9.79
C GLU A 84 11.18 7.42 8.74
N GLU A 85 12.06 7.41 7.75
CA GLU A 85 12.09 8.37 6.66
C GLU A 85 10.83 8.26 5.77
N LEU A 86 10.35 7.04 5.47
CA LEU A 86 9.07 6.85 4.75
C LEU A 86 7.88 7.30 5.58
N ARG A 87 7.85 6.98 6.88
CA ARG A 87 6.77 7.43 7.76
C ARG A 87 6.66 8.95 7.78
N THR A 88 7.80 9.63 7.82
CA THR A 88 7.89 11.09 7.78
C THR A 88 7.41 11.64 6.44
N TRP A 89 7.82 11.04 5.33
CA TRP A 89 7.35 11.46 4.01
C TRP A 89 5.85 11.23 3.84
N LEU A 90 5.33 10.07 4.24
CA LEU A 90 3.91 9.72 4.18
C LEU A 90 3.05 10.67 5.02
N TYR A 91 3.51 11.05 6.22
CA TYR A 91 2.83 12.03 7.06
C TYR A 91 2.67 13.40 6.37
N ASN A 92 3.70 13.84 5.64
CA ASN A 92 3.72 15.13 4.96
C ASN A 92 3.13 15.09 3.54
N ASN A 93 2.85 13.90 3.01
CA ASN A 93 2.31 13.75 1.68
C ASN A 93 0.79 14.02 1.66
N ARG A 94 0.36 15.08 0.97
CA ARG A 94 -1.05 15.43 0.78
C ARG A 94 -1.92 14.34 0.14
N LEU A 95 -1.31 13.38 -0.56
CA LEU A 95 -1.98 12.24 -1.19
C LEU A 95 -2.19 11.07 -0.22
N ASP A 96 -1.68 11.15 1.01
CA ASP A 96 -1.88 10.16 2.08
C ASP A 96 -2.60 10.77 3.30
N GLY A 97 -3.91 10.95 3.17
CA GLY A 97 -4.74 11.45 4.27
C GLY A 97 -4.75 10.54 5.50
N PHE A 98 -4.53 9.23 5.33
CA PHE A 98 -4.60 8.27 6.43
C PHE A 98 -3.45 8.41 7.43
N SER A 99 -2.21 8.50 6.96
CA SER A 99 -1.06 8.66 7.86
C SER A 99 -1.14 9.93 8.69
N ARG A 100 -1.54 11.04 8.06
CA ARG A 100 -1.76 12.31 8.77
C ARG A 100 -2.90 12.20 9.78
N LEU A 101 -4.03 11.59 9.40
CA LEU A 101 -5.18 11.38 10.29
C LEU A 101 -4.76 10.60 11.55
N VAL A 102 -4.13 9.44 11.39
CA VAL A 102 -3.71 8.58 12.51
C VAL A 102 -2.69 9.28 13.41
N GLN A 103 -1.69 9.94 12.83
CA GLN A 103 -0.64 10.62 13.61
C GLN A 103 -1.13 11.91 14.29
N SER A 104 -2.22 12.50 13.80
CA SER A 104 -2.83 13.70 14.39
C SER A 104 -3.76 13.42 15.58
N VAL A 105 -4.03 12.15 15.91
CA VAL A 105 -4.83 11.79 17.08
C VAL A 105 -4.12 12.27 18.34
N LYS A 106 -4.83 13.08 19.15
CA LYS A 106 -4.27 13.63 20.39
C LYS A 106 -4.08 12.53 21.42
N LYS A 107 -3.10 12.72 22.32
CA LYS A 107 -2.75 11.73 23.34
C LYS A 107 -3.84 11.52 24.41
N ASP A 108 -4.72 12.51 24.57
CA ASP A 108 -5.85 12.51 25.49
C ASP A 108 -7.17 12.08 24.82
N ASP A 109 -7.17 11.81 23.50
CA ASP A 109 -8.33 11.31 22.77
C ASP A 109 -8.43 9.79 22.92
N HIS A 110 -8.79 9.35 24.13
CA HIS A 110 -8.81 7.93 24.52
C HIS A 110 -9.75 7.08 23.64
N GLU A 111 -10.84 7.65 23.12
CA GLU A 111 -11.78 6.96 22.24
C GLU A 111 -11.11 6.60 20.91
N LYS A 112 -10.47 7.57 20.23
CA LYS A 112 -9.77 7.29 18.97
C LYS A 112 -8.55 6.40 19.18
N LEU A 113 -7.83 6.58 20.29
CA LEU A 113 -6.70 5.72 20.62
C LEU A 113 -7.14 4.26 20.82
N ALA A 114 -8.29 4.02 21.45
CA ALA A 114 -8.83 2.66 21.60
C ALA A 114 -9.19 2.02 20.25
N ILE A 115 -9.72 2.79 19.28
CA ILE A 115 -9.97 2.31 17.92
C ILE A 115 -8.66 1.92 17.22
N LEU A 116 -7.65 2.80 17.28
CA LEU A 116 -6.35 2.53 16.66
C LEU A 116 -5.66 1.31 17.28
N ASP A 117 -5.78 1.14 18.60
CA ASP A 117 -5.25 -0.03 19.30
C ASP A 117 -5.96 -1.32 18.86
N LYS A 118 -7.29 -1.30 18.76
CA LYS A 118 -8.08 -2.42 18.22
C LYS A 118 -7.69 -2.77 16.79
N MET A 119 -7.51 -1.78 15.92
CA MET A 119 -7.03 -2.02 14.55
C MET A 119 -5.64 -2.67 14.55
N ARG A 120 -4.73 -2.19 15.41
CA ARG A 120 -3.38 -2.74 15.52
C ARG A 120 -3.40 -4.17 16.03
N SER A 121 -4.13 -4.46 17.10
CA SER A 121 -4.17 -5.79 17.74
C SER A 121 -4.77 -6.86 16.84
N HIS A 122 -5.68 -6.50 15.93
CA HIS A 122 -6.24 -7.43 14.95
C HIS A 122 -5.46 -7.53 13.63
N SER A 123 -4.51 -6.64 13.35
CA SER A 123 -3.84 -6.55 12.04
C SER A 123 -3.14 -7.85 11.62
N GLN A 124 -2.41 -8.51 12.54
CA GLN A 124 -1.70 -9.75 12.24
C GLN A 124 -2.66 -10.92 12.00
N ALA A 125 -3.70 -11.04 12.82
CA ALA A 125 -4.73 -12.06 12.67
C ALA A 125 -5.50 -11.89 11.34
N ALA A 126 -5.81 -10.65 10.96
CA ALA A 126 -6.42 -10.32 9.69
C ALA A 126 -5.52 -10.73 8.51
N MET A 127 -4.21 -10.43 8.58
CA MET A 127 -3.25 -10.85 7.56
C MET A 127 -3.19 -12.37 7.42
N ALA A 128 -3.16 -13.10 8.54
CA ALA A 128 -3.15 -14.57 8.53
C ALA A 128 -4.43 -15.12 7.88
N LYS A 129 -5.60 -14.58 8.20
CA LYS A 129 -6.88 -14.96 7.57
C LYS A 129 -6.90 -14.65 6.08
N LEU A 130 -6.41 -13.49 5.65
CA LEU A 130 -6.29 -13.15 4.23
C LEU A 130 -5.42 -14.16 3.47
N GLN A 131 -4.30 -14.59 4.04
CA GLN A 131 -3.45 -15.60 3.40
C GLN A 131 -4.14 -16.97 3.30
N LEU A 132 -4.90 -17.38 4.32
CA LEU A 132 -5.71 -18.60 4.26
C LEU A 132 -6.73 -18.55 3.12
N TYR A 133 -7.49 -17.45 3.01
CA TYR A 133 -8.47 -17.29 1.93
C TYR A 133 -7.83 -17.27 0.55
N LEU A 134 -6.65 -16.66 0.40
CA LEU A 134 -5.91 -16.69 -0.86
C LEU A 134 -5.45 -18.11 -1.24
N ALA A 135 -5.06 -18.93 -0.26
CA ALA A 135 -4.64 -20.31 -0.49
C ALA A 135 -5.82 -21.22 -0.87
N GLU A 136 -7.02 -20.97 -0.34
CA GLU A 136 -8.24 -21.71 -0.69
C GLU A 136 -8.74 -21.42 -2.12
N GLN A 137 -8.22 -20.37 -2.76
CA GLN A 137 -8.58 -19.95 -4.12
C GLN A 137 -7.55 -20.32 -5.19
N ALA A 138 -6.43 -20.92 -4.80
CA ALA A 138 -5.37 -21.38 -5.70
C ALA A 138 -5.67 -22.79 -6.21
#